data_AF-A0A1M3L2R2-F1
#
_entry.id   AF-A0A1M3L2R2-F1
#
_cell.length_a   1.000
_cell.length_b   1.000
_cell.length_c   1.000
_cell.angle_alpha   90.00
_cell.angle_beta   90.00
_cell.angle_gamma   90.00
#
_symmetry.space_group_name_H-M   'P 1'
#
loop_
_entity.id
_entity.type
_entity.pdbx_description
1 polymer ?
#
loop_
_entity_poly.entity_id
_entity_poly.type
_entity_poly.pdbx_seq_one_letter_code
_entity_poly.pdbx_strand_id
1 'polypeptide(L)' 'MDTVIVTTESSLEKIIERVFDQKIPKSAESEVERTFSINQVAKMLKRSHKKISDLVAGGILKCTPDRRVYESSLREYNNK' A
#
# COMPACT_ATOMS: atom_id res chain seq x y z
N MET A 1 -15.79 19.46 31.02
CA MET A 1 -14.53 20.09 30.58
C MET A 1 -13.49 19.62 31.57
N ASP A 2 -12.60 18.72 31.16
CA ASP A 2 -11.54 18.23 32.02
C ASP A 2 -10.36 19.21 31.96
N THR A 3 -10.10 19.89 33.07
CA THR A 3 -9.01 20.86 33.17
C THR A 3 -7.74 20.14 33.59
N VAL A 4 -6.75 20.07 32.69
CA VAL A 4 -5.43 19.51 32.99
C VAL A 4 -4.51 20.65 33.44
N ILE A 5 -4.11 20.64 34.71
CA ILE A 5 -3.17 21.62 35.26
C ILE A 5 -1.74 21.12 34.98
N VAL A 6 -1.00 21.87 34.17
CA VAL A 6 0.38 21.55 33.78
C VAL A 6 1.34 22.38 34.63
N THR A 7 2.15 21.72 35.46
CA THR A 7 3.06 22.39 36.41
C THR A 7 4.53 22.36 35.99
N THR A 8 4.87 21.61 34.95
CA THR A 8 6.24 21.52 34.42
C THR A 8 6.26 21.55 32.90
N GLU A 9 7.32 22.11 32.33
CA GLU A 9 7.56 22.15 30.88
C GLU A 9 7.58 20.74 30.26
N SER A 10 8.22 19.79 30.94
CA SER A 10 8.26 18.38 30.53
C SER A 10 6.89 17.68 30.50
N SER A 11 5.93 18.15 31.30
CA SER A 11 4.55 17.65 31.25
C SER A 11 3.80 18.22 30.06
N LEU A 12 4.13 19.44 29.67
CA LEU A 12 3.57 20.11 28.49
C LEU A 12 4.02 19.41 27.21
N GLU A 13 5.30 19.08 27.08
CA GLU A 13 5.85 18.32 25.95
C GLU A 13 5.15 16.97 25.76
N LYS A 14 5.01 16.18 26.82
CA LYS A 14 4.32 14.86 26.77
C LYS A 14 2.86 14.97 26.36
N ILE A 15 2.17 16.03 26.78
CA ILE A 15 0.78 16.27 26.38
C ILE A 15 0.71 16.65 24.90
N ILE A 16 1.61 17.52 24.43
CA ILE A 16 1.72 17.88 23.03
C ILE A 16 1.97 16.63 22.18
N GLU A 17 2.99 15.83 22.51
CA GLU A 17 3.31 14.59 21.79
C GLU A 17 2.09 13.66 21.73
N ARG A 18 1.43 13.41 22.87
CA ARG A 18 0.25 12.55 22.93
C ARG A 18 -0.90 13.06 22.07
N VAL A 19 -1.12 14.37 22.03
CA VAL A 19 -2.19 14.98 21.22
C VAL A 19 -1.83 14.96 19.73
N PHE A 20 -0.57 15.21 19.39
CA PHE A 20 -0.08 15.16 18.01
C PHE A 20 -0.09 13.72 17.46
N ASP A 21 0.38 12.73 18.22
CA ASP A 21 0.32 11.30 17.85
C ASP A 21 -1.11 10.80 17.66
N GLN A 22 -2.07 11.37 18.38
CA GLN A 22 -3.49 11.03 18.22
C GLN A 22 -4.16 11.74 17.04
N LYS A 23 -3.73 12.97 16.71
CA LYS A 23 -4.34 13.79 15.65
C LYS A 23 -3.68 13.63 14.30
N ILE A 24 -2.44 13.20 14.25
CA ILE A 24 -1.80 12.72 13.04
C ILE A 24 -2.21 11.26 12.94
N PRO A 25 -3.24 10.90 12.15
CA PRO A 25 -3.31 9.52 11.72
C PRO A 25 -1.92 9.26 11.13
N LYS A 26 -1.18 8.29 11.70
CA LYS A 26 0.00 7.74 11.01
C LYS A 26 -0.48 7.60 9.60
N SER A 27 0.01 8.45 8.68
CA SER A 27 -0.33 8.34 7.29
C SER A 27 -0.05 6.89 7.03
N ALA A 28 -1.10 6.08 6.82
CA ALA A 28 -0.92 4.71 6.38
C ALA A 28 0.02 4.93 5.22
N GLU A 29 1.29 4.57 5.41
CA GLU A 29 2.34 4.84 4.43
C GLU A 29 1.66 4.46 3.15
N SER A 30 1.40 5.45 2.29
CA SER A 30 0.64 5.21 1.08
C SER A 30 1.40 4.07 0.45
N GLU A 31 0.90 2.84 0.59
CA GLU A 31 1.68 1.66 0.29
C GLU A 31 1.82 1.79 -1.20
N VAL A 32 2.95 2.33 -1.65
CA VAL A 32 3.14 2.66 -3.05
C VAL A 32 3.08 1.31 -3.71
N GLU A 33 1.92 1.04 -4.31
CA GLU A 33 1.57 -0.30 -4.68
C GLU A 33 2.62 -0.77 -5.66
N ARG A 34 3.31 -1.86 -5.33
CA ARG A 34 4.39 -2.33 -6.19
C ARG A 34 3.78 -2.80 -7.49
N THR A 35 4.39 -2.36 -8.58
CA THR A 35 4.01 -2.76 -9.92
C THR A 35 5.13 -3.55 -10.57
N PHE A 36 4.76 -4.57 -11.34
CA PHE A 36 5.70 -5.47 -12.00
C PHE A 36 5.51 -5.42 -13.50
N SER A 37 6.61 -5.54 -14.26
CA SER A 37 6.53 -5.73 -15.70
C SER A 37 5.96 -7.11 -16.04
N ILE A 38 5.37 -7.25 -17.23
CA ILE A 38 4.85 -8.54 -17.73
C ILE A 38 5.90 -9.64 -17.68
N ASN A 39 7.17 -9.32 -17.98
CA ASN A 39 8.28 -10.27 -17.90
C ASN A 39 8.56 -10.75 -16.47
N GLN A 40 8.50 -9.85 -15.48
CA GLN A 40 8.64 -10.21 -14.07
C GLN A 40 7.48 -11.10 -13.63
N VAL A 41 6.25 -10.76 -14.01
CA VAL A 41 5.05 -11.55 -13.71
C VAL A 41 5.11 -12.94 -14.34
N ALA A 42 5.56 -13.04 -15.59
CA ALA A 42 5.72 -14.31 -16.29
C ALA A 42 6.70 -15.26 -15.55
N LYS A 43 7.80 -14.70 -15.03
CA LYS A 43 8.75 -15.45 -14.19
C LYS A 43 8.14 -15.85 -12.85
N MET A 44 7.42 -14.94 -12.19
CA MET A 44 6.78 -15.20 -10.88
C MET A 44 5.71 -16.28 -10.96
N LEU A 45 4.84 -16.22 -11.97
CA LEU A 45 3.74 -17.17 -12.17
C LEU A 45 4.16 -18.43 -12.95
N LYS A 46 5.42 -18.51 -13.40
CA LYS A 46 5.95 -19.59 -14.25
C LYS A 46 5.06 -19.84 -15.50
N ARG A 47 4.60 -18.76 -16.14
CA ARG A 47 3.78 -18.80 -17.35
C ARG A 47 4.48 -18.12 -18.52
N SER A 48 4.05 -18.43 -19.74
CA SER A 48 4.56 -17.76 -20.93
C SER A 48 4.16 -16.28 -20.95
N HIS A 49 5.01 -15.44 -21.53
CA HIS A 49 4.72 -14.01 -21.72
C HIS A 49 3.37 -13.77 -22.40
N LYS A 50 3.07 -14.55 -23.45
CA LYS A 50 1.79 -14.49 -24.15
C LYS A 50 0.61 -14.74 -23.22
N LYS A 51 0.69 -15.75 -22.33
CA LYS A 51 -0.40 -16.06 -21.41
C LYS A 51 -0.66 -14.90 -20.44
N ILE A 52 0.38 -14.26 -19.91
CA ILE A 52 0.21 -13.08 -19.05
C ILE A 52 -0.37 -11.91 -19.83
N SER A 53 0.09 -11.68 -21.06
CA SER A 53 -0.48 -10.64 -21.93
C SER A 53 -1.96 -10.87 -22.21
N ASP A 54 -2.37 -12.12 -22.45
CA ASP A 54 -3.77 -12.48 -22.66
C ASP A 54 -4.61 -12.25 -21.38
N LEU A 55 -4.05 -12.51 -20.18
CA LEU A 55 -4.71 -12.25 -18.89
C LEU A 55 -4.90 -10.75 -18.60
N VAL A 56 -3.92 -9.93 -18.99
CA VAL A 56 -4.02 -8.47 -18.88
C VAL A 56 -5.04 -7.92 -19.88
N ALA A 57 -5.00 -8.37 -21.13
CA ALA A 57 -5.97 -7.97 -22.16
C ALA A 57 -7.41 -8.41 -21.82
N GLY A 58 -7.56 -9.56 -21.17
CA GLY A 58 -8.84 -10.06 -20.66
C GLY A 58 -9.31 -9.40 -19.36
N GLY A 59 -8.57 -8.44 -18.81
CA GLY A 59 -8.94 -7.72 -17.58
C GLY A 59 -8.86 -8.54 -16.30
N ILE A 60 -8.29 -9.75 -16.34
CA ILE A 60 -8.12 -10.63 -15.17
C ILE A 60 -7.01 -10.09 -14.27
N LEU A 61 -5.92 -9.62 -14.88
CA LEU A 61 -4.85 -8.92 -14.18
C LEU A 61 -5.00 -7.42 -14.38
N LYS A 62 -5.21 -6.68 -13.30
CA LYS A 62 -5.27 -5.21 -13.31
C LYS A 62 -3.87 -4.67 -13.60
N CYS A 63 -3.80 -3.74 -14.55
CA CYS A 63 -2.56 -3.08 -14.91
C CYS A 63 -2.70 -1.56 -14.94
N THR A 64 -1.58 -0.88 -14.77
CA THR A 64 -1.43 0.54 -15.04
C THR A 64 -1.53 0.85 -16.55
N PRO A 65 -1.71 2.12 -16.94
CA PRO A 65 -1.70 2.53 -18.35
C PRO A 65 -0.41 2.16 -19.10
N ASP A 66 0.73 2.11 -18.42
CA ASP A 66 2.03 1.66 -18.96
C ASP A 66 2.21 0.13 -18.95
N ARG A 67 1.13 -0.63 -18.74
CA ARG A 67 1.07 -2.11 -18.77
C ARG A 67 1.93 -2.80 -17.71
N ARG A 68 2.08 -2.19 -16.52
CA ARG A 68 2.64 -2.86 -15.35
C ARG A 68 1.51 -3.44 -14.51
N VAL A 69 1.69 -4.64 -14.00
CA VAL A 69 0.68 -5.37 -13.23
C VAL A 69 0.83 -5.01 -11.75
N TYR A 70 -0.30 -4.72 -11.10
CA TYR A 70 -0.36 -4.41 -9.68
C TYR A 70 -0.11 -5.65 -8.80
N GLU A 71 0.61 -5.48 -7.69
CA GLU A 71 0.86 -6.56 -6.73
C GLU A 71 -0.45 -7.10 -6.14
N SER A 72 -1.42 -6.23 -5.80
CA SER A 72 -2.72 -6.67 -5.27
C SER A 72 -3.42 -7.63 -6.23
N SER A 73 -3.40 -7.32 -7.52
CA SER A 73 -4.04 -8.14 -8.55
C SER A 73 -3.37 -9.51 -8.70
N LEU A 74 -2.05 -9.61 -8.52
CA LEU A 74 -1.36 -10.90 -8.49
C LEU A 74 -1.73 -11.72 -7.27
N ARG A 75 -1.87 -11.09 -6.10
CA ARG A 75 -2.32 -11.76 -4.87
C ARG A 75 -3.76 -12.27 -5.02
N GLU A 76 -4.66 -11.43 -5.56
CA GLU A 76 -6.04 -11.82 -5.89
C GLU A 76 -6.08 -13.01 -6.85
N TYR A 77 -5.22 -13.03 -7.87
CA TYR A 77 -5.15 -14.11 -8.85
C TYR A 77 -4.66 -15.44 -8.26
N ASN A 78 -3.67 -15.41 -7.36
CA ASN A 78 -3.10 -16.63 -6.75
C ASN A 78 -3.95 -17.20 -5.61
N ASN A 79 -4.81 -16.38 -4.99
CA ASN A 79 -5.73 -16.81 -3.92
C ASN A 79 -7.05 -17.40 -4.47
N LYS A 80 -7.20 -17.50 -5.78
CA LYS A 80 -8.27 -18.26 -6.45
C LYS A 80 -7.82 -19.69 -6.70
#